data_AF-A0A958UK14-F1
#
_entry.id   AF-A0A958UK14-F1
#
_cell.length_a   1.000
_cell.length_b   1.000
_cell.length_c   1.000
_cell.angle_alpha   90.00
_cell.angle_beta   90.00
_cell.angle_gamma   90.00
#
_symmetry.space_group_name_H-M   'P 1'
#
loop_
_entity.id
_entity.type
_entity.pdbx_description
1 polymer ?
#
loop_
_entity_poly.entity_id
_entity_poly.type
_entity_poly.pdbx_seq_one_letter_code
_entity_poly.pdbx_strand_id
1 'polypeptide(L)'
;NNYKHGGWALHSEYQKWEDGSEMPYMQLLEWLNIGISDFKNAFGYFPKSTIAPQYVFTPTTAKAFVEMGFKVVQGTNMQMYKKNNKKISRHLPTGSRYYNGLVSLSRNIKFEPARGNIDWKYMAAIKKCKKLINNNIPIIIDSHRINYVGKFAEEGREELDKLMDGLTKMGCIFLSSEEFGEAIMNDGVYRQFGTQKKRKIQFANNAKIVQLIRNQIT
;
A
#
# COMPACT_ATOMS: atom_id res chain seq x y z
N ASN A 1 5.13 26.60 8.39
CA ASN A 1 5.42 25.53 9.38
C ASN A 1 4.12 24.73 9.60
N ASN A 2 3.69 23.97 8.59
CA ASN A 2 2.31 23.44 8.45
C ASN A 2 2.02 22.20 9.32
N TYR A 3 2.88 21.92 10.30
CA TYR A 3 2.81 20.72 11.13
C TYR A 3 2.46 21.01 12.59
N LYS A 4 2.31 22.29 12.99
CA LYS A 4 1.96 22.66 14.38
C LYS A 4 0.50 22.36 14.77
N HIS A 5 -0.37 22.06 13.80
CA HIS A 5 -1.78 21.70 14.04
C HIS A 5 -2.19 20.45 13.26
N GLY A 6 -1.31 19.44 13.12
CA GLY A 6 -1.52 18.25 12.28
C GLY A 6 -2.98 17.80 12.25
N GLY A 7 -3.75 18.28 11.26
CA GLY A 7 -5.20 18.13 11.23
C GLY A 7 -5.58 16.73 10.77
N TRP A 8 -6.71 16.60 10.09
CA TRP A 8 -7.19 15.37 9.43
C TRP A 8 -6.13 14.60 8.61
N ALA A 9 -5.04 15.26 8.20
CA ALA A 9 -3.93 14.67 7.45
C ALA A 9 -3.04 13.68 8.25
N LEU A 10 -3.13 13.66 9.59
CA LEU A 10 -2.37 12.73 10.46
C LEU A 10 -3.28 11.98 11.44
N HIS A 11 -4.58 12.01 11.18
CA HIS A 11 -5.55 11.26 11.96
C HIS A 11 -5.34 9.76 11.76
N SER A 12 -5.31 9.03 12.86
CA SER A 12 -5.30 7.57 12.90
C SER A 12 -6.02 7.11 14.15
N GLU A 13 -6.81 6.06 14.00
CA GLU A 13 -7.51 5.40 15.08
C GLU A 13 -6.51 4.65 15.99
N TYR A 14 -5.32 4.34 15.50
CA TYR A 14 -4.30 3.59 16.26
C TYR A 14 -3.52 4.45 17.25
N GLN A 15 -3.37 5.75 16.95
CA GLN A 15 -2.62 6.70 17.77
C GLN A 15 -3.17 8.11 17.60
N LYS A 16 -3.40 8.80 18.72
CA LYS A 16 -3.71 10.22 18.73
C LYS A 16 -2.46 11.03 18.42
N TRP A 17 -2.54 11.91 17.42
CA TRP A 17 -1.39 12.68 16.99
C TRP A 17 -1.03 13.81 17.97
N GLU A 18 -2.00 14.29 18.74
CA GLU A 18 -1.90 15.42 19.66
C GLU A 18 -0.90 15.13 20.78
N ASP A 19 -0.98 13.95 21.40
CA ASP A 19 -0.15 13.54 22.54
C ASP A 19 0.67 12.27 22.27
N GLY A 20 0.44 11.60 21.14
CA GLY A 20 1.10 10.34 20.80
C GLY A 20 0.59 9.14 21.59
N SER A 21 -0.52 9.28 22.31
CA SER A 21 -1.16 8.16 23.00
C SER A 21 -1.63 7.12 21.99
N GLU A 22 -1.22 5.88 22.20
CA GLU A 22 -1.64 4.74 21.39
C GLU A 22 -2.93 4.16 21.94
N MET A 23 -3.78 3.62 21.07
CA MET A 23 -4.92 2.81 21.49
C MET A 23 -4.41 1.64 22.35
N PRO A 24 -5.05 1.35 23.51
CA PRO A 24 -4.68 0.19 24.34
C PRO A 24 -4.63 -1.09 23.50
N TYR A 25 -3.61 -1.94 23.74
CA TYR A 25 -3.31 -3.05 22.84
C TYR A 25 -4.50 -4.01 22.62
N MET A 26 -5.23 -4.36 23.69
CA MET A 26 -6.41 -5.23 23.58
C MET A 26 -7.53 -4.58 22.76
N GLN A 27 -7.75 -3.28 22.94
CA GLN A 27 -8.72 -2.51 22.16
C GLN A 27 -8.30 -2.41 20.69
N LEU A 28 -7.00 -2.29 20.41
CA LEU A 28 -6.46 -2.31 19.06
C LEU A 28 -6.71 -3.67 18.37
N LEU A 29 -6.47 -4.78 19.06
CA LEU A 29 -6.76 -6.11 18.50
C LEU A 29 -8.25 -6.28 18.21
N GLU A 30 -9.12 -5.83 19.12
CA GLU A 30 -10.57 -5.86 18.91
C GLU A 30 -10.99 -5.00 17.71
N TRP A 31 -10.49 -3.78 17.60
CA TRP A 31 -10.74 -2.88 16.48
C TRP A 31 -10.33 -3.50 15.13
N LEU A 32 -9.14 -4.10 15.08
CA LEU A 32 -8.67 -4.80 13.89
C LEU A 32 -9.52 -6.03 13.57
N ASN A 33 -9.95 -6.77 14.60
CA ASN A 33 -10.77 -7.97 14.42
C ASN A 33 -12.17 -7.64 13.87
N ILE A 34 -12.76 -6.51 14.26
CA ILE A 34 -14.01 -6.02 13.67
C ILE A 34 -13.82 -5.79 12.17
N GLY A 35 -12.82 -5.01 11.76
CA GLY A 35 -12.56 -4.74 10.35
C GLY A 35 -12.22 -6.00 9.52
N ILE A 36 -11.51 -6.96 10.11
CA ILE A 36 -11.24 -8.26 9.48
C ILE A 36 -12.53 -9.08 9.31
N SER A 37 -13.41 -9.06 10.31
CA SER A 37 -14.69 -9.76 10.27
C SER A 37 -15.61 -9.15 9.20
N ASP A 38 -15.69 -7.82 9.14
CA ASP A 38 -16.45 -7.10 8.12
C ASP A 38 -15.93 -7.40 6.72
N PHE A 39 -14.61 -7.38 6.53
CA PHE A 39 -13.98 -7.76 5.27
C PHE A 39 -14.34 -9.20 4.88
N LYS A 40 -14.22 -10.15 5.81
CA LYS A 40 -14.55 -11.56 5.53
C LYS A 40 -16.03 -11.72 5.20
N ASN A 41 -16.92 -11.02 5.88
CA ASN A 41 -18.35 -11.07 5.62
C ASN A 41 -18.69 -10.52 4.22
N ALA A 42 -18.00 -9.45 3.79
CA ALA A 42 -18.20 -8.85 2.48
C ALA A 42 -17.61 -9.67 1.32
N PHE A 43 -16.44 -10.27 1.51
CA PHE A 43 -15.66 -10.87 0.42
C PHE A 43 -15.50 -12.40 0.49
N GLY A 44 -15.83 -13.03 1.61
CA GLY A 44 -15.75 -14.48 1.81
C GLY A 44 -14.35 -15.02 2.15
N TYR A 45 -13.35 -14.16 2.32
CA TYR A 45 -11.98 -14.55 2.68
C TYR A 45 -11.34 -13.55 3.65
N PHE A 46 -10.29 -13.97 4.36
CA PHE A 46 -9.57 -13.11 5.29
C PHE A 46 -8.58 -12.20 4.54
N PRO A 47 -8.46 -10.91 4.91
CA PRO A 47 -7.49 -10.02 4.28
C PRO A 47 -6.06 -10.39 4.69
N LYS A 48 -5.10 -10.31 3.75
CA LYS A 48 -3.67 -10.50 4.01
C LYS A 48 -2.85 -9.22 3.91
N SER A 49 -3.44 -8.14 3.42
CA SER A 49 -2.83 -6.82 3.36
C SER A 49 -3.65 -5.79 4.13
N THR A 50 -2.98 -4.82 4.73
CA THR A 50 -3.59 -3.69 5.42
C THR A 50 -2.94 -2.37 4.99
N ILE A 51 -3.65 -1.26 5.16
CA ILE A 51 -3.13 0.10 5.01
C ILE A 51 -3.56 0.91 6.21
N ALA A 52 -2.61 1.55 6.88
CA ALA A 52 -2.93 2.40 8.01
C ALA A 52 -3.57 3.72 7.53
N PRO A 53 -4.60 4.22 8.22
CA PRO A 53 -5.15 5.56 8.00
C PRO A 53 -4.04 6.61 8.03
N GLN A 54 -3.97 7.44 6.98
CA GLN A 54 -2.92 8.43 6.77
C GLN A 54 -1.48 7.90 6.87
N TYR A 55 -1.28 6.58 6.70
CA TYR A 55 0.01 5.90 6.87
C TYR A 55 0.60 6.02 8.30
N VAL A 56 -0.25 6.36 9.28
CA VAL A 56 0.15 6.56 10.67
C VAL A 56 -0.10 5.29 11.47
N PHE A 57 0.98 4.60 11.84
CA PHE A 57 0.95 3.41 12.69
C PHE A 57 2.25 3.29 13.48
N THR A 58 2.21 2.70 14.66
CA THR A 58 3.37 2.55 15.55
C THR A 58 4.00 1.16 15.39
N PRO A 59 5.19 0.91 16.00
CA PRO A 59 5.71 -0.46 16.13
C PRO A 59 4.73 -1.41 16.84
N THR A 60 3.97 -0.92 17.82
CA THR A 60 2.90 -1.69 18.49
C THR A 60 1.80 -2.06 17.50
N THR A 61 1.37 -1.12 16.66
CA THR A 61 0.39 -1.40 15.59
C THR A 61 0.92 -2.44 14.59
N ALA A 62 2.20 -2.33 14.19
CA ALA A 62 2.82 -3.30 13.30
C ALA A 62 2.83 -4.71 13.90
N LYS A 63 3.11 -4.83 15.21
CA LYS A 63 3.01 -6.11 15.94
C LYS A 63 1.59 -6.66 15.89
N ALA A 64 0.59 -5.83 16.18
CA ALA A 64 -0.82 -6.22 16.11
C ALA A 64 -1.21 -6.70 14.70
N PHE A 65 -0.72 -6.03 13.64
CA PHE A 65 -0.97 -6.49 12.27
C PHE A 65 -0.47 -7.91 12.01
N VAL A 66 0.74 -8.24 12.48
CA VAL A 66 1.32 -9.59 12.34
C VAL A 66 0.49 -10.61 13.11
N GLU A 67 0.12 -10.29 14.35
CA GLU A 67 -0.68 -11.16 15.23
C GLU A 67 -2.05 -11.48 14.61
N MET A 68 -2.68 -10.49 13.96
CA MET A 68 -3.95 -10.64 13.26
C MET A 68 -3.83 -11.30 11.88
N GLY A 69 -2.63 -11.74 11.49
CA GLY A 69 -2.41 -12.53 10.28
C GLY A 69 -2.20 -11.74 8.99
N PHE A 70 -2.06 -10.41 9.07
CA PHE A 70 -1.59 -9.63 7.93
C PHE A 70 -0.14 -9.97 7.60
N LYS A 71 0.19 -9.92 6.31
CA LYS A 71 1.53 -10.15 5.77
C LYS A 71 2.08 -8.94 5.04
N VAL A 72 1.19 -8.04 4.62
CA VAL A 72 1.54 -6.89 3.79
C VAL A 72 1.02 -5.62 4.45
N VAL A 73 1.90 -4.63 4.59
CA VAL A 73 1.51 -3.27 4.97
C VAL A 73 1.71 -2.35 3.77
N GLN A 74 0.63 -1.75 3.29
CA GLN A 74 0.65 -0.81 2.19
C GLN A 74 0.75 0.63 2.71
N GLY A 75 1.22 1.54 1.86
CA GLY A 75 1.22 2.96 2.18
C GLY A 75 2.08 3.78 1.24
N THR A 76 2.63 4.89 1.74
CA THR A 76 3.76 5.56 1.09
C THR A 76 5.06 4.81 1.40
N ASN A 77 6.18 5.30 0.91
CA ASN A 77 7.50 4.83 1.34
C ASN A 77 7.90 5.33 2.73
N MET A 78 7.03 6.03 3.45
CA MET A 78 7.31 6.59 4.76
C MET A 78 6.19 6.28 5.76
N GLN A 79 6.53 5.53 6.80
CA GLN A 79 5.73 5.43 8.01
C GLN A 79 5.92 6.69 8.86
N MET A 80 4.84 7.16 9.47
CA MET A 80 4.89 8.24 10.46
C MET A 80 4.20 7.79 11.74
N TYR A 81 4.73 8.21 12.89
CA TYR A 81 4.07 8.09 14.20
C TYR A 81 4.70 9.06 15.18
N LYS A 82 4.12 9.20 16.37
CA LYS A 82 4.66 10.02 17.45
C LYS A 82 5.22 9.13 18.56
N LYS A 83 6.36 9.50 19.12
CA LYS A 83 6.94 8.85 20.31
C LYS A 83 7.55 9.91 21.21
N ASN A 84 7.20 9.92 22.49
CA ASN A 84 7.65 10.93 23.46
C ASN A 84 7.44 12.36 22.95
N ASN A 85 6.24 12.63 22.41
CA ASN A 85 5.86 13.88 21.75
C ASN A 85 6.69 14.32 20.52
N LYS A 86 7.57 13.46 20.00
CA LYS A 86 8.35 13.71 18.80
C LYS A 86 7.79 12.94 17.60
N LYS A 87 7.71 13.60 16.45
CA LYS A 87 7.42 12.93 15.18
C LYS A 87 8.59 11.99 14.84
N ILE A 88 8.25 10.75 14.56
CA ILE A 88 9.15 9.76 13.99
C ILE A 88 8.72 9.52 12.55
N SER A 89 9.68 9.61 11.64
CA SER A 89 9.52 9.18 10.25
C SER A 89 10.44 8.00 10.00
N ARG A 90 9.93 6.95 9.37
CA ARG A 90 10.71 5.77 9.01
C ARG A 90 10.49 5.40 7.56
N HIS A 91 11.58 5.25 6.81
CA HIS A 91 11.51 4.80 5.44
C HIS A 91 11.12 3.32 5.38
N LEU A 92 10.02 3.02 4.69
CA LEU A 92 9.45 1.69 4.43
C LEU A 92 9.19 1.53 2.93
N PRO A 93 10.25 1.42 2.11
CA PRO A 93 10.13 1.21 0.67
C PRO A 93 9.47 -0.15 0.39
N THR A 94 8.93 -0.31 -0.82
CA THR A 94 8.41 -1.59 -1.32
C THR A 94 9.42 -2.71 -1.08
N GLY A 95 9.02 -3.81 -0.46
CA GLY A 95 9.88 -4.94 -0.11
C GLY A 95 10.63 -4.81 1.22
N SER A 96 10.49 -3.69 1.94
CA SER A 96 11.03 -3.57 3.30
C SER A 96 10.44 -4.65 4.23
N ARG A 97 11.30 -5.29 5.01
CA ARG A 97 10.96 -6.27 6.06
C ARG A 97 11.31 -5.75 7.46
N TYR A 98 11.21 -4.43 7.65
CA TYR A 98 11.62 -3.78 8.90
C TYR A 98 10.87 -4.34 10.13
N TYR A 99 9.58 -4.62 9.97
CA TYR A 99 8.79 -5.33 10.98
C TYR A 99 8.76 -6.81 10.62
N ASN A 100 9.26 -7.65 11.51
CA ASN A 100 9.29 -9.10 11.29
C ASN A 100 7.87 -9.63 11.02
N GLY A 101 7.71 -10.45 9.97
CA GLY A 101 6.41 -10.98 9.54
C GLY A 101 5.60 -10.07 8.61
N LEU A 102 6.06 -8.85 8.32
CA LEU A 102 5.45 -7.94 7.34
C LEU A 102 6.41 -7.63 6.18
N VAL A 103 5.84 -7.44 5.00
CA VAL A 103 6.49 -6.77 3.88
C VAL A 103 5.77 -5.45 3.57
N SER A 104 6.51 -4.38 3.36
CA SER A 104 5.94 -3.08 2.99
C SER A 104 5.71 -2.97 1.48
N LEU A 105 4.63 -2.34 1.04
CA LEU A 105 4.36 -1.99 -0.35
C LEU A 105 4.08 -0.48 -0.47
N SER A 106 4.96 0.24 -1.15
CA SER A 106 4.84 1.68 -1.35
C SER A 106 4.12 1.99 -2.66
N ARG A 107 2.99 2.69 -2.57
CA ARG A 107 2.24 3.17 -3.73
C ARG A 107 3.05 4.27 -4.42
N ASN A 108 3.43 4.04 -5.67
CA ASN A 108 4.37 4.89 -6.41
C ASN A 108 3.76 5.55 -7.66
N ILE A 109 2.51 5.25 -7.98
CA ILE A 109 1.72 5.92 -9.01
C ILE A 109 0.42 6.42 -8.37
N LYS A 110 0.16 7.72 -8.45
CA LYS A 110 -1.13 8.29 -8.02
C LYS A 110 -2.06 8.41 -9.22
N PHE A 111 -3.24 7.83 -9.12
CA PHE A 111 -4.29 7.84 -10.14
C PHE A 111 -5.63 8.24 -9.50
N GLU A 112 -6.02 9.49 -9.72
CA GLU A 112 -7.15 10.16 -9.03
C GLU A 112 -7.90 11.07 -10.03
N PRO A 113 -8.50 10.50 -11.10
CA PRO A 113 -9.13 11.28 -12.16
C PRO A 113 -10.24 12.21 -11.65
N ALA A 114 -10.98 11.82 -10.60
CA ALA A 114 -12.07 12.61 -10.04
C ALA A 114 -11.63 13.91 -9.33
N ARG A 115 -10.32 14.11 -9.12
CA ARG A 115 -9.77 15.28 -8.41
C ARG A 115 -9.44 16.45 -9.34
N GLY A 116 -9.68 16.32 -10.64
CA GLY A 116 -9.47 17.40 -11.62
C GLY A 116 -8.01 17.74 -11.92
N ASN A 117 -7.05 16.95 -11.42
CA ASN A 117 -5.63 17.14 -11.69
C ASN A 117 -5.19 16.26 -12.87
N ILE A 118 -4.71 16.89 -13.94
CA ILE A 118 -4.25 16.19 -15.15
C ILE A 118 -3.09 15.21 -14.89
N ASP A 119 -2.24 15.48 -13.89
CA ASP A 119 -1.12 14.61 -13.53
C ASP A 119 -1.54 13.32 -12.82
N TRP A 120 -2.83 13.21 -12.47
CA TRP A 120 -3.46 12.07 -11.81
C TRP A 120 -4.40 11.29 -12.75
N LYS A 121 -4.42 11.64 -14.05
CA LYS A 121 -5.16 10.94 -15.11
C LYS A 121 -4.30 9.89 -15.82
N TYR A 122 -4.94 9.08 -16.68
CA TYR A 122 -4.32 7.89 -17.28
C TYR A 122 -3.03 8.20 -18.05
N MET A 123 -2.99 9.27 -18.85
CA MET A 123 -1.81 9.64 -19.64
C MET A 123 -0.58 9.89 -18.78
N ALA A 124 -0.76 10.62 -17.67
CA ALA A 124 0.32 10.91 -16.73
C ALA A 124 0.74 9.66 -15.95
N ALA A 125 -0.21 8.81 -15.55
CA ALA A 125 0.07 7.52 -14.93
C ALA A 125 0.89 6.62 -15.87
N ILE A 126 0.47 6.46 -17.12
CA ILE A 126 1.16 5.69 -18.16
C ILE A 126 2.59 6.17 -18.39
N LYS A 127 2.80 7.50 -18.48
CA LYS A 127 4.16 8.07 -18.61
C LYS A 127 5.06 7.70 -17.43
N LYS A 128 4.54 7.76 -16.20
CA LYS A 128 5.27 7.39 -14.98
C LYS A 128 5.52 5.88 -14.93
N CYS A 129 4.54 5.05 -15.28
CA CYS A 129 4.68 3.60 -15.38
C CYS A 129 5.81 3.19 -16.33
N LYS A 130 5.87 3.79 -17.54
CA LYS A 130 6.98 3.56 -18.48
C LYS A 130 8.35 3.84 -17.86
N LYS A 131 8.47 4.96 -17.12
CA LYS A 131 9.71 5.29 -16.40
C LYS A 131 10.06 4.22 -15.36
N LEU A 132 9.09 3.75 -14.57
CA LEU A 132 9.35 2.73 -13.55
C LEU A 132 9.75 1.38 -14.18
N ILE A 133 9.08 0.96 -15.25
CA ILE A 133 9.40 -0.26 -16.00
C ILE A 133 10.84 -0.20 -16.53
N ASN A 134 11.24 0.91 -17.16
CA ASN A 134 12.60 1.09 -17.67
C ASN A 134 13.66 1.06 -16.56
N ASN A 135 13.28 1.33 -15.32
CA ASN A 135 14.14 1.26 -14.14
C ASN A 135 13.99 -0.05 -13.35
N ASN A 136 13.24 -1.03 -13.85
CA ASN A 136 12.94 -2.29 -13.16
C ASN A 136 12.30 -2.11 -11.77
N ILE A 137 11.50 -1.06 -11.61
CA ILE A 137 10.77 -0.77 -10.38
C ILE A 137 9.32 -1.25 -10.56
N PRO A 138 8.80 -2.10 -9.65
CA PRO A 138 7.41 -2.55 -9.71
C PRO A 138 6.44 -1.38 -9.60
N ILE A 139 5.33 -1.45 -10.32
CA ILE A 139 4.29 -0.43 -10.32
C ILE A 139 3.24 -0.77 -9.26
N ILE A 140 2.93 0.18 -8.38
CA ILE A 140 1.86 0.07 -7.39
C ILE A 140 1.01 1.34 -7.47
N ILE A 141 -0.22 1.19 -7.96
CA ILE A 141 -1.13 2.30 -8.27
C ILE A 141 -2.04 2.58 -7.08
N ASP A 142 -2.09 3.83 -6.66
CA ASP A 142 -3.03 4.38 -5.68
C ASP A 142 -4.24 4.99 -6.39
N SER A 143 -5.43 4.54 -6.01
CA SER A 143 -6.71 5.08 -6.44
C SER A 143 -7.75 4.92 -5.34
N HIS A 144 -8.67 5.88 -5.22
CA HIS A 144 -9.72 5.89 -4.21
C HIS A 144 -11.10 5.64 -4.80
N ARG A 145 -12.02 5.11 -3.96
CA ARG A 145 -13.43 4.84 -4.30
C ARG A 145 -14.12 5.99 -5.02
N ILE A 146 -13.82 7.24 -4.64
CA ILE A 146 -14.46 8.44 -5.23
C ILE A 146 -14.32 8.50 -6.76
N ASN A 147 -13.27 7.89 -7.32
CA ASN A 147 -13.08 7.79 -8.76
C ASN A 147 -14.15 6.94 -9.45
N TYR A 148 -14.86 6.06 -8.74
CA TYR A 148 -15.68 5.01 -9.36
C TYR A 148 -17.15 5.03 -8.94
N VAL A 149 -17.57 6.07 -8.20
CA VAL A 149 -18.93 6.16 -7.63
C VAL A 149 -19.54 7.54 -7.83
N GLY A 150 -20.88 7.60 -7.81
CA GLY A 150 -21.64 8.84 -7.93
C GLY A 150 -21.34 9.56 -9.26
N LYS A 151 -21.26 10.89 -9.21
CA LYS A 151 -21.09 11.75 -10.39
C LYS A 151 -19.77 11.58 -11.15
N PHE A 152 -18.76 10.95 -10.54
CA PHE A 152 -17.44 10.74 -11.16
C PHE A 152 -17.30 9.35 -11.79
N ALA A 153 -18.30 8.47 -11.62
CA ALA A 153 -18.16 7.06 -11.93
C ALA A 153 -17.95 6.79 -13.42
N GLU A 154 -18.57 7.57 -14.30
CA GLU A 154 -18.41 7.44 -15.75
C GLU A 154 -17.00 7.82 -16.20
N GLU A 155 -16.57 9.05 -15.91
CA GLU A 155 -15.22 9.54 -16.24
C GLU A 155 -14.12 8.65 -15.63
N GLY A 156 -14.25 8.27 -14.36
CA GLY A 156 -13.23 7.48 -13.71
C GLY A 156 -13.15 6.03 -14.20
N ARG A 157 -14.25 5.44 -14.69
CA ARG A 157 -14.21 4.15 -15.40
C ARG A 157 -13.54 4.28 -16.77
N GLU A 158 -13.89 5.32 -17.53
CA GLU A 158 -13.24 5.58 -18.83
C GLU A 158 -11.72 5.78 -18.69
N GLU A 159 -11.30 6.55 -17.70
CA GLU A 159 -9.88 6.76 -17.37
C GLU A 159 -9.20 5.46 -16.92
N LEU A 160 -9.89 4.62 -16.15
CA LEU A 160 -9.37 3.33 -15.72
C LEU A 160 -9.22 2.37 -16.91
N ASP A 161 -10.19 2.31 -17.81
CA ASP A 161 -10.15 1.45 -19.00
C ASP A 161 -8.95 1.80 -19.88
N LYS A 162 -8.71 3.10 -20.12
CA LYS A 162 -7.52 3.58 -20.86
C LYS A 162 -6.21 3.25 -20.16
N LEU A 163 -6.17 3.35 -18.83
CA LEU A 163 -5.01 2.96 -18.04
C LEU A 163 -4.74 1.45 -18.16
N MET A 164 -5.77 0.62 -18.02
CA MET A 164 -5.66 -0.85 -18.08
C MET A 164 -5.25 -1.33 -19.47
N ASP A 165 -5.83 -0.77 -20.54
CA ASP A 165 -5.42 -1.02 -21.92
C ASP A 165 -3.95 -0.66 -22.15
N GLY A 166 -3.53 0.52 -21.69
CA GLY A 166 -2.15 0.96 -21.80
C GLY A 166 -1.15 0.06 -21.07
N LEU A 167 -1.48 -0.39 -19.85
CA LEU A 167 -0.65 -1.32 -19.07
C LEU A 167 -0.61 -2.72 -19.71
N THR A 168 -1.72 -3.19 -20.26
CA THR A 168 -1.79 -4.49 -20.95
C THR A 168 -0.92 -4.50 -22.20
N LYS A 169 -0.96 -3.43 -23.00
CA LYS A 169 -0.10 -3.26 -24.19
C LYS A 169 1.40 -3.19 -23.84
N MET A 170 1.75 -2.83 -22.61
CA MET A 170 3.14 -2.89 -22.13
C MET A 170 3.57 -4.27 -21.66
N GLY A 171 2.68 -5.27 -21.67
CA GLY A 171 2.97 -6.62 -21.17
C GLY A 171 3.02 -6.70 -19.65
N CYS A 172 2.38 -5.77 -18.93
CA CYS A 172 2.30 -5.83 -17.47
C CYS A 172 1.49 -7.07 -17.03
N ILE A 173 1.97 -7.73 -15.99
CA ILE A 173 1.20 -8.69 -15.22
C ILE A 173 0.51 -7.98 -14.05
N PHE A 174 -0.74 -8.34 -13.78
CA PHE A 174 -1.53 -7.76 -12.71
C PHE A 174 -1.56 -8.71 -11.51
N LEU A 175 -1.20 -8.20 -10.34
CA LEU A 175 -1.16 -8.94 -9.08
C LEU A 175 -1.92 -8.17 -8.02
N SER A 176 -2.61 -8.88 -7.13
CA SER A 176 -3.10 -8.31 -5.89
C SER A 176 -1.92 -7.94 -4.96
N SER A 177 -2.18 -7.11 -3.95
CA SER A 177 -1.16 -6.79 -2.95
C SER A 177 -0.70 -8.02 -2.16
N GLU A 178 -1.59 -9.00 -1.95
CA GLU A 178 -1.26 -10.27 -1.33
C GLU A 178 -0.32 -11.09 -2.22
N GLU A 179 -0.67 -11.27 -3.50
CA GLU A 179 0.12 -12.02 -4.47
C GLU A 179 1.52 -11.41 -4.63
N PHE A 180 1.59 -10.07 -4.74
CA PHE A 180 2.86 -9.39 -4.89
C PHE A 180 3.70 -9.43 -3.60
N GLY A 181 3.07 -9.24 -2.44
CA GLY A 181 3.74 -9.38 -1.15
C GLY A 181 4.29 -10.79 -0.95
N GLU A 182 3.52 -11.83 -1.29
CA GLU A 182 3.97 -13.22 -1.25
C GLU A 182 5.13 -13.48 -2.19
N ALA A 183 5.07 -12.96 -3.43
CA ALA A 183 6.18 -13.04 -4.37
C ALA A 183 7.46 -12.40 -3.81
N ILE A 184 7.39 -11.25 -3.15
CA ILE A 184 8.56 -10.65 -2.50
C ILE A 184 9.06 -11.51 -1.33
N MET A 185 8.15 -12.10 -0.56
CA MET A 185 8.51 -12.94 0.59
C MET A 185 9.23 -14.23 0.16
N ASN A 186 8.84 -14.78 -0.98
CA ASN A 186 9.24 -16.10 -1.47
C ASN A 186 10.00 -16.05 -2.81
N ASP A 187 10.82 -15.03 -3.04
CA ASP A 187 11.73 -14.94 -4.19
C ASP A 187 11.06 -15.17 -5.56
N GLY A 188 9.94 -14.48 -5.76
CA GLY A 188 9.15 -14.46 -6.98
C GLY A 188 8.03 -15.48 -7.03
N VAL A 189 7.89 -16.34 -6.01
CA VAL A 189 6.84 -17.37 -5.95
C VAL A 189 5.62 -16.85 -5.20
N TYR A 190 4.43 -17.02 -5.78
CA TYR A 190 3.17 -16.66 -5.13
C TYR A 190 2.06 -17.63 -5.49
N ARG A 191 0.95 -17.60 -4.74
CA ARG A 191 -0.27 -18.34 -5.02
C ARG A 191 -1.27 -17.41 -5.65
N GLN A 192 -1.73 -17.79 -6.84
CA GLN A 192 -2.73 -17.02 -7.56
C GLN A 192 -4.04 -16.98 -6.76
N PHE A 193 -4.58 -15.78 -6.55
CA PHE A 193 -5.84 -15.57 -5.86
C PHE A 193 -6.98 -16.38 -6.52
N GLY A 194 -7.88 -16.93 -5.70
CA GLY A 194 -8.99 -17.78 -6.13
C GLY A 194 -8.62 -19.23 -6.51
N THR A 195 -7.48 -19.47 -7.17
CA THR A 195 -7.10 -20.83 -7.62
C THR A 195 -6.08 -21.52 -6.73
N GLN A 196 -5.37 -20.76 -5.89
CA GLN A 196 -4.24 -21.23 -5.06
C GLN A 196 -3.09 -21.87 -5.87
N LYS A 197 -3.11 -21.76 -7.20
CA LYS A 197 -2.06 -22.30 -8.07
C LYS A 197 -0.77 -21.54 -7.84
N LYS A 198 0.32 -22.28 -7.63
CA LYS A 198 1.66 -21.71 -7.52
C LYS A 198 2.07 -21.09 -8.86
N ARG A 199 2.45 -19.83 -8.82
CA ARG A 199 2.97 -19.03 -9.94
C ARG A 199 4.35 -18.50 -9.59
N LYS A 200 5.08 -18.06 -10.61
CA LYS A 200 6.40 -17.47 -10.45
C LYS A 200 6.54 -16.25 -11.34
N ILE A 201 7.05 -15.17 -10.77
CA ILE A 201 7.54 -13.99 -11.48
C ILE A 201 9.05 -13.92 -11.35
N GLN A 202 9.71 -13.36 -12.35
CA GLN A 202 11.13 -13.09 -12.28
C GLN A 202 11.34 -11.63 -11.92
N PHE A 203 12.08 -11.40 -10.85
CA PHE A 203 12.57 -10.07 -10.54
C PHE A 203 13.77 -9.74 -11.42
N ALA A 204 13.79 -8.54 -11.99
CA ALA A 204 14.79 -8.11 -12.96
C ALA A 204 16.24 -8.01 -12.43
N ASN A 205 16.48 -8.35 -11.16
CA ASN A 205 17.77 -8.74 -10.57
C ASN A 205 17.57 -9.00 -9.07
N ASN A 206 17.72 -10.25 -8.60
CA ASN A 206 17.54 -10.61 -7.18
C ASN A 206 18.42 -9.77 -6.22
N ALA A 207 19.60 -9.35 -6.66
CA ALA A 207 20.49 -8.47 -5.89
C ALA A 207 20.09 -6.97 -5.95
N LYS A 208 19.56 -6.50 -7.10
CA LYS A 208 19.26 -5.07 -7.30
C LYS A 208 17.91 -4.64 -6.77
N ILE A 209 16.89 -5.50 -6.63
CA ILE A 209 15.66 -5.05 -5.94
C ILE A 209 15.99 -4.74 -4.48
N VAL A 210 16.71 -5.63 -3.78
CA VAL A 210 17.21 -5.37 -2.42
C VAL A 210 18.09 -4.11 -2.37
N GLN A 211 18.92 -3.87 -3.39
CA GLN A 211 19.81 -2.70 -3.45
C GLN A 211 19.12 -1.40 -3.93
N LEU A 212 18.09 -1.45 -4.77
CA LEU A 212 17.27 -0.31 -5.22
C LEU A 212 16.29 0.11 -4.12
N ILE A 213 15.76 -0.85 -3.37
CA ILE A 213 15.04 -0.63 -2.12
C ILE A 213 15.97 0.06 -1.11
N ARG A 214 17.26 -0.32 -1.07
CA ARG A 214 18.28 0.36 -0.24
C ARG A 214 18.71 1.73 -0.79
N ASN A 215 18.73 1.95 -2.10
CA ASN A 215 19.11 3.24 -2.70
C ASN A 215 17.97 4.28 -2.67
N GLN A 216 16.74 3.88 -2.31
CA GLN A 216 15.69 4.83 -1.91
C GLN A 216 15.90 5.34 -0.45
N ILE A 217 16.92 4.84 0.28
CA ILE A 217 17.27 5.23 1.66
C ILE A 217 18.28 6.41 1.68
N THR A 218 18.82 6.83 0.54
CA THR A 218 19.69 8.02 0.41
C THR A 218 18.97 9.19 -0.24
#